data_AF-A0A940TGC5-F1
#
_entry.id   AF-A0A940TGC5-F1
#
_cell.length_a   1.000
_cell.length_b   1.000
_cell.length_c   1.000
_cell.angle_alpha   90.00
_cell.angle_beta   90.00
_cell.angle_gamma   90.00
#
_symmetry.space_group_name_H-M   'P 1'
#
loop_
_entity.id
_entity.type
_entity.pdbx_description
1 polymer ?
#
loop_
_entity_poly.entity_id
_entity_poly.type
_entity_poly.pdbx_seq_one_letter_code
_entity_poly.pdbx_strand_id
1 'polypeptide(L)'
;MAKADVKMPDEFLARISRLGAQTDSIAEMVLQAGGEVALAKVRSNLKSVVGSGTKSKSRSTGELERSLGLSPVMVDKNGNHDIKVGFSDPRTDGSSNAKIANNLEYGTSSQSAKPFLKPAKSAVKKQCVEAMKSAFEKEVEGL
;
A
#
# COMPACT_ATOMS: atom_id res chain seq x y z
N MET A 1 10.49 54.29 16.17
CA MET A 1 10.46 52.87 16.55
C MET A 1 11.42 52.15 15.62
N ALA A 2 12.39 51.38 16.13
CA ALA A 2 13.26 50.59 15.28
C ALA A 2 12.45 49.40 14.70
N LYS A 3 12.61 49.12 13.41
CA LYS A 3 11.97 47.99 12.72
C LYS A 3 13.05 47.15 12.03
N ALA A 4 12.95 45.84 12.17
CA ALA A 4 13.76 44.89 11.43
C ALA A 4 12.82 43.96 10.64
N ASP A 5 13.10 43.77 9.35
CA ASP A 5 12.36 42.89 8.46
C ASP A 5 13.26 41.71 8.06
N VAL A 6 12.83 40.48 8.31
CA VAL A 6 13.50 39.26 7.87
C VAL A 6 12.69 38.69 6.71
N LYS A 7 13.32 38.56 5.54
CA LYS A 7 12.69 37.99 4.34
C LYS A 7 13.33 36.66 4.01
N MET A 8 12.48 35.72 3.61
CA MET A 8 12.89 34.43 3.09
C MET A 8 13.50 34.65 1.69
N PRO A 9 14.62 33.98 1.34
CA PRO A 9 15.21 34.12 0.02
C PRO A 9 14.24 33.71 -1.09
N ASP A 10 14.25 34.42 -2.21
CA ASP A 10 13.29 34.21 -3.30
C ASP A 10 13.33 32.78 -3.86
N GLU A 11 14.52 32.18 -3.96
CA GLU A 11 14.67 30.79 -4.40
C GLU A 11 13.97 29.80 -3.45
N PHE A 12 14.07 30.04 -2.15
CA PHE A 12 13.45 29.19 -1.15
C PHE A 12 11.92 29.33 -1.16
N LEU A 13 11.40 30.55 -1.34
CA LEU A 13 9.97 30.78 -1.55
C LEU A 13 9.45 30.07 -2.81
N ALA A 14 10.22 30.10 -3.89
CA ALA A 14 9.88 29.42 -5.13
C ALA A 14 9.82 27.89 -4.95
N ARG A 15 10.80 27.29 -4.25
CA ARG A 15 10.81 25.86 -3.92
C ARG A 15 9.62 25.45 -3.06
N ILE A 16 9.30 26.21 -2.01
CA ILE A 16 8.09 25.95 -1.18
C ILE A 16 6.82 26.02 -2.02
N SER A 17 6.73 27.00 -2.91
CA SER A 17 5.55 27.18 -3.78
C SER A 17 5.38 26.01 -4.74
N ARG A 18 6.47 25.53 -5.35
CA ARG A 18 6.47 24.33 -6.21
C ARG A 18 6.08 23.07 -5.43
N LEU A 19 6.67 22.89 -4.25
CA LEU A 19 6.34 21.78 -3.36
C LEU A 19 4.84 21.77 -3.04
N GLY A 20 4.27 22.92 -2.66
CA GLY A 20 2.84 23.06 -2.40
C GLY A 20 1.98 22.70 -3.63
N ALA A 21 2.38 23.17 -4.82
CA ALA A 21 1.66 22.91 -6.07
C ALA A 21 1.70 21.44 -6.52
N GLN A 22 2.67 20.65 -6.04
CA GLN A 22 2.86 19.24 -6.40
C GLN A 22 2.47 18.25 -5.30
N THR A 23 1.86 18.71 -4.22
CA THR A 23 1.54 17.88 -3.04
C THR A 23 0.84 16.57 -3.41
N ASP A 24 -0.18 16.61 -4.27
CA ASP A 24 -0.94 15.41 -4.65
C ASP A 24 -0.08 14.39 -5.43
N SER A 25 0.73 14.87 -6.37
CA SER A 25 1.64 14.01 -7.15
C SER A 25 2.73 13.39 -6.27
N ILE A 26 3.26 14.16 -5.33
CA ILE A 26 4.26 13.68 -4.38
C ILE A 26 3.63 12.64 -3.45
N ALA A 27 2.42 12.91 -2.94
CA ALA A 27 1.68 11.96 -2.11
C ALA A 27 1.42 10.64 -2.87
N GLU A 28 1.08 10.72 -4.17
CA GLU A 28 0.89 9.54 -5.01
C GLU A 28 2.17 8.71 -5.13
N MET A 29 3.29 9.33 -5.49
CA MET A 29 4.59 8.65 -5.65
C MET A 29 5.09 8.04 -4.33
N VAL A 30 4.96 8.78 -3.23
CA VAL A 30 5.34 8.33 -1.90
C VAL A 30 4.50 7.14 -1.47
N LEU A 31 3.17 7.23 -1.55
CA LEU A 31 2.28 6.15 -1.16
C LEU A 31 2.46 4.91 -2.03
N GLN A 32 2.70 5.08 -3.33
CA GLN A 32 2.97 3.97 -4.23
C GLN A 32 4.25 3.22 -3.84
N ALA A 33 5.34 3.94 -3.55
CA ALA A 33 6.59 3.33 -3.10
C ALA A 33 6.40 2.51 -1.80
N GLY A 34 5.67 3.05 -0.81
CA GLY A 34 5.34 2.32 0.41
C GLY A 34 4.42 1.12 0.16
N GLY A 35 3.44 1.29 -0.73
CA GLY A 35 2.45 0.29 -1.12
C GLY A 35 3.08 -0.91 -1.82
N GLU A 36 4.05 -0.69 -2.71
CA GLU A 36 4.73 -1.76 -3.45
C GLU A 36 5.51 -2.70 -2.51
N VAL A 37 6.16 -2.15 -1.49
CA VAL A 37 6.83 -2.95 -0.43
C VAL A 37 5.82 -3.83 0.30
N ALA A 38 4.66 -3.26 0.68
CA ALA A 38 3.60 -4.01 1.34
C ALA A 38 3.00 -5.09 0.43
N LEU A 39 2.68 -4.74 -0.82
CA LEU A 39 2.13 -5.64 -1.83
C LEU A 39 3.06 -6.82 -2.07
N ALA A 40 4.37 -6.58 -2.26
CA ALA A 40 5.36 -7.62 -2.49
C ALA A 40 5.39 -8.64 -1.33
N LYS A 41 5.36 -8.16 -0.08
CA LYS A 41 5.35 -9.05 1.08
C LYS A 41 4.03 -9.81 1.22
N VAL A 42 2.89 -9.15 1.02
CA VAL A 42 1.57 -9.80 1.04
C VAL A 42 1.50 -10.88 -0.04
N ARG A 43 1.96 -10.60 -1.26
CA ARG A 43 2.00 -11.55 -2.37
C ARG A 43 2.90 -12.75 -2.05
N SER A 44 4.09 -12.51 -1.51
CA SER A 44 5.02 -13.56 -1.08
C SER A 44 4.39 -14.48 -0.02
N ASN A 45 3.76 -13.88 1.01
CA ASN A 45 3.08 -14.64 2.06
C ASN A 45 1.85 -15.38 1.51
N LEU A 46 1.05 -14.75 0.65
CA LEU A 46 -0.15 -15.37 0.06
C LEU A 46 0.23 -16.61 -0.75
N LYS A 47 1.29 -16.52 -1.57
CA LYS A 47 1.80 -17.63 -2.38
C LYS A 47 2.23 -18.84 -1.53
N SER A 48 2.69 -18.64 -0.29
CA SER A 48 3.09 -19.75 0.58
C SER A 48 1.91 -20.45 1.26
N VAL A 49 0.76 -19.75 1.41
CA VAL A 49 -0.42 -20.29 2.11
C VAL A 49 -1.52 -20.78 1.17
N VAL A 50 -1.57 -20.30 -0.07
CA VAL A 50 -2.57 -20.71 -1.05
C VAL A 50 -2.30 -22.15 -1.49
N GLY A 51 -3.30 -23.02 -1.31
CA GLY A 51 -3.23 -24.42 -1.74
C GLY A 51 -2.29 -25.31 -0.93
N SER A 52 -1.60 -24.78 0.10
CA SER A 52 -0.77 -25.57 1.01
C SER A 52 -1.58 -26.04 2.22
N GLY A 53 -1.20 -27.15 2.85
CA GLY A 53 -1.83 -27.63 4.10
C GLY A 53 -3.35 -27.78 4.04
N THR A 54 -3.89 -28.30 2.93
CA THR A 54 -5.32 -28.58 2.75
C THR A 54 -5.62 -30.06 3.00
N LYS A 55 -6.76 -30.37 3.62
CA LYS A 55 -7.18 -31.77 3.89
C LYS A 55 -7.43 -32.57 2.60
N SER A 56 -7.79 -31.89 1.52
CA SER A 56 -8.02 -32.44 0.18
C SER A 56 -7.10 -31.76 -0.84
N LYS A 57 -7.06 -32.30 -2.06
CA LYS A 57 -6.26 -31.74 -3.16
C LYS A 57 -6.60 -30.26 -3.38
N SER A 58 -5.57 -29.43 -3.55
CA SER A 58 -5.73 -28.00 -3.80
C SER A 58 -6.60 -27.74 -5.03
N ARG A 59 -7.53 -26.79 -4.91
CA ARG A 59 -8.40 -26.29 -5.99
C ARG A 59 -8.01 -24.87 -6.43
N SER A 60 -6.80 -24.42 -6.10
CA SER A 60 -6.36 -23.07 -6.47
C SER A 60 -6.23 -22.94 -7.99
N THR A 61 -6.87 -21.91 -8.55
CA THR A 61 -6.76 -21.50 -9.97
C THR A 61 -5.65 -20.45 -10.19
N GLY A 62 -4.96 -20.05 -9.11
CA GLY A 62 -4.02 -18.92 -9.09
C GLY A 62 -4.69 -17.54 -9.19
N GLU A 63 -6.01 -17.47 -9.39
CA GLU A 63 -6.71 -16.19 -9.59
C GLU A 63 -6.64 -15.28 -8.35
N LEU A 64 -6.64 -15.85 -7.15
CA LEU A 64 -6.52 -15.06 -5.92
C LEU A 64 -5.18 -14.31 -5.84
N GLU A 65 -4.10 -14.92 -6.30
CA GLU A 65 -2.79 -14.27 -6.35
C GLU A 65 -2.73 -13.21 -7.46
N ARG A 66 -3.38 -13.47 -8.60
CA ARG A 66 -3.45 -12.53 -9.73
C ARG A 66 -4.31 -11.31 -9.45
N SER A 67 -5.35 -11.44 -8.63
CA SER A 67 -6.23 -10.32 -8.26
C SER A 67 -5.65 -9.43 -7.16
N LEU A 68 -4.59 -9.84 -6.49
CA LEU A 68 -3.92 -9.05 -5.45
C LEU A 68 -3.15 -7.88 -6.08
N GLY A 69 -3.50 -6.65 -5.69
CA GLY A 69 -2.90 -5.42 -6.19
C GLY A 69 -3.01 -4.24 -5.22
N LEU A 70 -2.60 -3.06 -5.72
CA LEU A 70 -2.78 -1.78 -5.05
C LEU A 70 -4.01 -1.06 -5.62
N SER A 71 -4.74 -0.35 -4.77
CA SER A 71 -5.73 0.63 -5.23
C SER A 71 -5.02 1.86 -5.81
N PRO A 72 -5.74 2.71 -6.57
CA PRO A 72 -5.33 4.09 -6.76
C PRO A 72 -5.18 4.81 -5.42
N VAL A 73 -4.39 5.88 -5.41
CA VAL A 73 -4.32 6.79 -4.26
C VAL A 73 -5.60 7.61 -4.21
N MET A 74 -6.24 7.64 -3.03
CA MET A 74 -7.50 8.34 -2.82
C MET A 74 -7.40 9.24 -1.59
N VAL A 75 -8.08 10.38 -1.65
CA VAL A 75 -8.21 11.28 -0.50
C VAL A 75 -9.45 10.89 0.30
N ASP A 76 -9.28 10.62 1.59
CA ASP A 76 -10.37 10.28 2.49
C ASP A 76 -11.20 11.52 2.88
N LYS A 77 -12.28 11.32 3.65
CA LYS A 77 -13.16 12.42 4.08
C LYS A 77 -12.47 13.45 4.99
N ASN A 78 -11.30 13.13 5.53
CA ASN A 78 -10.51 13.99 6.39
C ASN A 78 -9.38 14.70 5.63
N GLY A 79 -9.27 14.49 4.32
CA GLY A 79 -8.20 15.06 3.50
C GLY A 79 -6.90 14.26 3.49
N ASN A 80 -6.88 13.02 4.00
CA ASN A 80 -5.67 12.19 3.98
C ASN A 80 -5.61 11.33 2.72
N HIS A 81 -4.46 11.31 2.06
CA HIS A 81 -4.18 10.38 0.97
C HIS A 81 -3.93 8.97 1.54
N ASP A 82 -4.60 7.96 0.96
CA ASP A 82 -4.38 6.55 1.27
C ASP A 82 -4.23 5.68 0.02
N ILE A 83 -3.55 4.54 0.20
CA ILE A 83 -3.43 3.47 -0.78
C ILE A 83 -3.71 2.13 -0.08
N LYS A 84 -4.36 1.20 -0.76
CA LYS A 84 -4.81 -0.07 -0.17
C LYS A 84 -4.21 -1.24 -0.92
N VAL A 85 -3.66 -2.21 -0.19
CA VAL A 85 -3.38 -3.56 -0.72
C VAL A 85 -4.66 -4.38 -0.61
N GLY A 86 -5.16 -4.87 -1.74
CA GLY A 86 -6.45 -5.56 -1.81
C GLY A 86 -6.58 -6.48 -3.00
N PHE A 87 -7.78 -7.02 -3.17
CA PHE A 87 -8.10 -7.96 -4.24
C PHE A 87 -9.13 -7.35 -5.18
N SER A 88 -8.91 -7.48 -6.49
CA SER A 88 -9.90 -7.11 -7.49
C SER A 88 -11.08 -8.08 -7.50
N ASP A 89 -12.29 -7.55 -7.62
CA ASP A 89 -13.54 -8.28 -7.80
C ASP A 89 -14.31 -7.67 -8.99
N PRO A 90 -15.24 -8.41 -9.64
CA PRO A 90 -15.68 -9.77 -9.32
C PRO A 90 -14.69 -10.86 -9.74
N ARG A 91 -14.80 -12.04 -9.11
CA ARG A 91 -14.05 -13.23 -9.51
C ARG A 91 -14.71 -13.91 -10.72
N THR A 92 -13.92 -14.60 -11.53
CA THR A 92 -14.35 -15.29 -12.76
C THR A 92 -15.45 -16.33 -12.51
N ASP A 93 -15.45 -16.95 -11.33
CA ASP A 93 -16.45 -17.96 -10.90
C ASP A 93 -17.71 -17.36 -10.24
N GLY A 94 -17.86 -16.03 -10.26
CA GLY A 94 -18.98 -15.32 -9.64
C GLY A 94 -18.89 -15.19 -8.12
N SER A 95 -17.83 -15.69 -7.48
CA SER A 95 -17.57 -15.46 -6.06
C SER A 95 -16.69 -14.20 -5.83
N SER A 96 -16.18 -14.01 -4.61
CA SER A 96 -15.36 -12.84 -4.25
C SER A 96 -13.97 -13.25 -3.77
N ASN A 97 -12.93 -12.65 -4.35
CA ASN A 97 -11.55 -12.81 -3.94
C ASN A 97 -11.34 -12.32 -2.51
N ALA A 98 -11.96 -11.19 -2.14
CA ALA A 98 -11.90 -10.67 -0.77
C ALA A 98 -12.48 -11.66 0.25
N LYS A 99 -13.60 -12.34 -0.09
CA LYS A 99 -14.17 -13.39 0.77
C LYS A 99 -13.22 -14.58 0.94
N ILE A 100 -12.60 -15.05 -0.14
CA ILE A 100 -11.64 -16.16 -0.09
C ILE A 100 -10.41 -15.78 0.74
N ALA A 101 -9.88 -14.57 0.55
CA ALA A 101 -8.77 -14.02 1.32
C ALA A 101 -9.09 -13.96 2.82
N ASN A 102 -10.29 -13.48 3.20
CA ASN A 102 -10.71 -13.42 4.60
C ASN A 102 -10.80 -14.82 5.24
N ASN A 103 -11.37 -15.79 4.52
CA ASN A 103 -11.42 -17.18 4.99
C ASN A 103 -10.02 -17.78 5.17
N LEU A 104 -9.05 -17.38 4.35
CA LEU A 104 -7.67 -17.82 4.47
C LEU A 104 -6.97 -17.16 5.66
N GLU A 105 -7.12 -15.84 5.82
CA GLU A 105 -6.49 -15.06 6.89
C GLU A 105 -6.97 -15.50 8.28
N TYR A 106 -8.28 -15.68 8.45
CA TYR A 106 -8.90 -15.92 9.75
C TYR A 106 -9.38 -17.35 9.99
N GLY A 107 -9.40 -18.18 8.93
CA GLY A 107 -9.93 -19.53 9.00
C GLY A 107 -11.47 -19.57 8.96
N THR A 108 -11.99 -20.79 8.98
CA THR A 108 -13.42 -21.11 9.07
C THR A 108 -13.60 -22.32 9.99
N SER A 109 -14.82 -22.77 10.22
CA SER A 109 -15.07 -24.01 10.99
C SER A 109 -14.42 -25.25 10.38
N SER A 110 -14.14 -25.26 9.08
CA SER A 110 -13.58 -26.40 8.35
C SER A 110 -12.12 -26.23 7.93
N GLN A 111 -11.56 -25.03 8.06
CA GLN A 111 -10.20 -24.68 7.64
C GLN A 111 -9.49 -23.83 8.70
N SER A 112 -8.30 -24.24 9.12
CA SER A 112 -7.47 -23.43 10.04
C SER A 112 -7.01 -22.13 9.40
N ALA A 113 -6.86 -21.08 10.21
CA ALA A 113 -6.31 -19.79 9.79
C ALA A 113 -4.90 -19.94 9.22
N LYS A 114 -4.62 -19.20 8.14
CA LYS A 114 -3.32 -19.09 7.47
C LYS A 114 -3.05 -17.61 7.21
N PRO A 115 -2.71 -16.86 8.27
CA PRO A 115 -2.55 -15.42 8.17
C PRO A 115 -1.39 -15.07 7.24
N PHE A 116 -1.64 -14.17 6.30
CA PHE A 116 -0.67 -13.69 5.32
C PHE A 116 -0.62 -12.16 5.31
N LEU A 117 -1.72 -11.47 5.62
CA LEU A 117 -1.80 -10.00 5.73
C LEU A 117 -1.25 -9.50 7.06
N LYS A 118 -1.73 -10.05 8.20
CA LYS A 118 -1.27 -9.64 9.53
C LYS A 118 0.26 -9.75 9.70
N PRO A 119 0.91 -10.88 9.36
CA PRO A 119 2.37 -10.97 9.44
C PRO A 119 3.08 -10.07 8.42
N ALA A 120 2.51 -9.84 7.24
CA ALA A 120 3.09 -8.91 6.27
C ALA A 120 3.14 -7.49 6.83
N LYS A 121 2.02 -6.98 7.35
CA LYS A 121 1.90 -5.63 7.91
C LYS A 121 2.96 -5.34 8.97
N SER A 122 3.16 -6.26 9.91
CA SER A 122 4.17 -6.09 10.95
C SER A 122 5.60 -6.16 10.40
N ALA A 123 5.87 -7.07 9.47
CA ALA A 123 7.20 -7.29 8.91
C ALA A 123 7.71 -6.10 8.08
N VAL A 124 6.83 -5.46 7.30
CA VAL A 124 7.22 -4.40 6.36
C VAL A 124 7.14 -2.99 6.92
N LYS A 125 6.55 -2.78 8.11
CA LYS A 125 6.25 -1.43 8.63
C LYS A 125 7.43 -0.47 8.51
N LYS A 126 8.63 -0.89 8.93
CA LYS A 126 9.84 -0.07 8.83
C LYS A 126 10.24 0.17 7.37
N GLN A 127 10.25 -0.88 6.55
CA GLN A 127 10.65 -0.80 5.13
C GLN A 127 9.70 0.10 4.33
N CYS A 128 8.40 0.04 4.57
CA CYS A 128 7.43 0.95 3.94
C CYS A 128 7.72 2.41 4.31
N VAL A 129 7.99 2.71 5.59
CA VAL A 129 8.31 4.08 6.02
C VAL A 129 9.60 4.59 5.37
N GLU A 130 10.64 3.76 5.31
CA GLU A 130 11.90 4.16 4.69
C GLU A 130 11.76 4.32 3.17
N ALA A 131 10.99 3.47 2.50
CA ALA A 131 10.68 3.63 1.07
C ALA A 131 9.92 4.93 0.80
N MET A 132 8.93 5.25 1.64
CA MET A 132 8.16 6.50 1.56
C MET A 132 9.03 7.74 1.76
N LYS A 133 9.91 7.74 2.78
CA LYS A 133 10.86 8.84 3.01
C LYS A 133 11.81 9.02 1.84
N SER A 134 12.40 7.93 1.35
CA SER A 134 13.33 8.00 0.23
C SER A 134 12.66 8.46 -1.06
N ALA A 135 11.40 8.08 -1.30
CA ALA A 135 10.61 8.62 -2.40
C ALA A 135 10.38 10.12 -2.23
N PHE A 136 9.97 10.56 -1.04
CA PHE A 136 9.74 11.99 -0.76
C PHE A 136 11.00 12.83 -0.96
N GLU A 137 12.15 12.39 -0.43
CA GLU A 137 13.43 13.10 -0.57
C GLU A 137 13.81 13.27 -2.05
N LYS A 138 13.61 12.23 -2.88
CA LYS A 138 13.88 12.31 -4.33
C LYS A 138 12.98 13.32 -5.04
N GLU A 139 11.69 13.36 -4.70
CA GLU A 139 10.76 14.34 -5.29
C GLU A 139 11.11 15.77 -4.87
N VAL A 140 11.52 15.97 -3.61
CA VAL A 140 11.91 17.30 -3.09
C VAL A 140 13.25 17.76 -3.66
N GLU A 141 14.23 16.87 -3.82
CA GLU A 141 15.52 17.22 -4.43
C GLU A 141 15.38 17.65 -5.90
N GLY A 142 14.36 17.15 -6.59
CA GLY A 142 14.04 17.52 -7.97
C GLY A 142 13.41 18.91 -8.16
N LEU A 143 13.05 19.60 -7.07
CA LEU A 143 12.30 20.88 -7.07
C LEU A 143 13.14 22.14 -6.84
#